data_AF-A0A9E5HDZ4-F1
#
_entry.id   AF-A0A9E5HDZ4-F1
#
_cell.length_a   1.000
_cell.length_b   1.000
_cell.length_c   1.000
_cell.angle_alpha   90.00
_cell.angle_beta   90.00
_cell.angle_gamma   90.00
#
_symmetry.space_group_name_H-M   'P 1'
#
loop_
_entity.id
_entity.type
_entity.pdbx_description
1 polymer ?
#
loop_
_entity_poly.entity_id
_entity_poly.type
_entity_poly.pdbx_seq_one_letter_code
_entity_poly.pdbx_strand_id
1 'polypeptide(L)'
;MAESFGASVQHLALACDDIFTTLEKMIKHRFETLPMPSNYYDDLSARFDLPAGLLDKMKRANVLYDQDDGGTFFQCYSKEFTGGLFFEIVQRDGNYQGYGASNAPFRIAAQKRIKSIKGMPKV
;
A
#
# COMPACT_ATOMS: atom_id res chain seq x y z
N MET A 1 4.44 -31.32 3.10
CA MET A 1 4.38 -30.87 1.70
C MET A 1 2.93 -30.85 1.28
N ALA A 2 2.39 -29.67 1.01
CA ALA A 2 1.15 -29.48 0.26
C ALA A 2 1.38 -28.20 -0.56
N GLU A 3 2.02 -28.38 -1.72
CA GLU A 3 2.12 -27.37 -2.76
C GLU A 3 0.72 -27.18 -3.35
N SER A 4 0.13 -26.01 -3.18
CA SER A 4 -1.06 -25.64 -3.93
C SER A 4 -0.63 -25.08 -5.28
N PHE A 5 -0.66 -25.94 -6.29
CA PHE A 5 -0.73 -25.56 -7.71
C PHE A 5 -2.14 -25.01 -7.98
N GLY A 6 -2.25 -23.69 -8.10
CA GLY A 6 -3.46 -22.99 -8.51
C GLY A 6 -3.20 -21.49 -8.49
N ALA A 7 -3.74 -20.74 -9.45
CA ALA A 7 -3.69 -19.27 -9.47
C ALA A 7 -4.43 -18.73 -8.23
N SER A 8 -3.76 -18.71 -7.09
CA SER A 8 -4.32 -18.21 -5.85
C SER A 8 -4.46 -16.70 -5.95
N VAL A 9 -5.63 -16.19 -5.60
CA VAL A 9 -5.86 -14.75 -5.47
C VAL A 9 -4.93 -14.25 -4.37
N GLN A 10 -3.86 -13.54 -4.76
CA GLN A 10 -2.88 -13.01 -3.82
C GLN A 10 -3.39 -11.75 -3.12
N HIS A 11 -4.24 -10.96 -3.79
CA HIS A 11 -4.84 -9.78 -3.21
C HIS A 11 -6.18 -9.39 -3.81
N LEU A 12 -6.93 -8.63 -3.02
CA LEU A 12 -8.20 -8.01 -3.40
C LEU A 12 -8.08 -6.50 -3.24
N ALA A 13 -8.32 -5.77 -4.32
CA ALA A 13 -8.38 -4.31 -4.32
C ALA A 13 -9.81 -3.83 -4.05
N LEU A 14 -10.00 -3.00 -3.04
CA LEU A 14 -11.25 -2.40 -2.64
C LEU A 14 -11.19 -0.89 -2.91
N ALA A 15 -12.07 -0.42 -3.80
CA ALA A 15 -12.16 0.99 -4.11
C ALA A 15 -12.90 1.77 -3.01
N CYS A 16 -12.48 3.01 -2.77
CA CYS A 16 -13.13 3.95 -1.86
C CYS A 16 -12.99 5.39 -2.38
N ASP A 17 -13.89 6.27 -1.92
CA ASP A 17 -13.91 7.69 -2.32
C ASP A 17 -13.03 8.57 -1.40
N ASP A 18 -12.72 8.10 -0.19
CA ASP A 18 -11.83 8.78 0.76
C ASP A 18 -10.99 7.75 1.51
N ILE A 19 -9.77 7.51 1.02
CA ILE A 19 -8.83 6.54 1.55
C ILE A 19 -8.35 6.92 2.95
N PHE A 20 -8.19 8.20 3.26
CA PHE A 20 -7.68 8.62 4.56
C PHE A 20 -8.73 8.37 5.64
N THR A 21 -9.98 8.76 5.40
CA THR A 21 -11.10 8.48 6.31
C THR A 21 -11.36 6.98 6.41
N THR A 22 -11.27 6.25 5.29
CA THR A 22 -11.45 4.80 5.25
C THR A 22 -10.38 4.09 6.10
N LEU A 23 -9.11 4.39 5.88
CA LEU A 23 -8.01 3.81 6.63
C LEU A 23 -8.06 4.18 8.11
N GLU A 24 -8.44 5.41 8.46
CA GLU A 24 -8.62 5.80 9.87
C GLU A 24 -9.64 4.89 10.57
N LYS A 25 -10.80 4.65 9.93
CA LYS A 25 -11.82 3.72 10.46
C LYS A 25 -11.29 2.29 10.53
N MET A 26 -10.65 1.80 9.47
CA MET A 26 -10.11 0.45 9.42
C MET A 26 -9.06 0.20 10.51
N ILE A 27 -8.14 1.14 10.72
CA ILE A 27 -7.09 1.05 11.75
C ILE A 27 -7.72 0.99 13.15
N LYS A 28 -8.78 1.78 13.42
CA LYS A 28 -9.57 1.67 14.67
C LYS A 28 -10.16 0.27 14.87
N HIS A 29 -10.46 -0.44 13.78
CA HIS A 29 -10.92 -1.83 13.77
C HIS A 29 -9.78 -2.86 13.63
N ARG A 30 -8.56 -2.51 14.02
CA ARG A 30 -7.36 -3.39 14.03
C ARG A 30 -6.87 -3.82 12.65
N PHE A 31 -7.17 -3.06 11.60
CA PHE A 31 -6.53 -3.24 10.30
C PHE A 31 -5.04 -2.88 10.37
N GLU A 32 -4.18 -3.80 9.96
CA GLU A 32 -2.74 -3.59 9.94
C GLU A 32 -2.27 -3.21 8.53
N THR A 33 -1.83 -1.96 8.36
CA THR A 33 -1.23 -1.49 7.12
C THR A 33 0.21 -2.01 6.96
N LEU A 34 0.62 -2.14 5.71
CA LEU A 34 1.98 -2.52 5.33
C LEU A 34 2.90 -1.32 5.54
N PRO A 35 3.85 -1.36 6.50
CA PRO A 35 4.74 -0.23 6.77
C PRO A 35 5.60 0.09 5.55
N MET A 36 5.52 1.33 5.07
CA MET A 36 6.37 1.84 4.00
C MET A 36 7.60 2.56 4.59
N PRO A 37 8.79 2.41 3.97
CA PRO A 37 9.98 3.09 4.45
C PRO A 37 9.88 4.62 4.19
N SER A 38 10.41 5.42 5.12
CA SER A 38 10.34 6.89 5.03
C SER A 38 10.90 7.46 3.73
N ASN A 39 11.96 6.83 3.19
CA ASN A 39 12.62 7.25 1.95
C ASN A 39 11.68 7.24 0.73
N TYR A 40 10.61 6.44 0.75
CA TYR A 40 9.60 6.47 -0.30
C TYR A 40 8.92 7.83 -0.37
N TYR A 41 8.58 8.42 0.78
CA TYR A 41 7.93 9.73 0.85
C TYR A 41 8.91 10.87 0.51
N ASP A 42 10.19 10.70 0.87
CA ASP A 42 11.23 11.65 0.49
C ASP A 42 11.38 11.71 -1.05
N ASP A 43 11.43 10.54 -1.72
CA ASP A 43 11.41 10.45 -3.21
C ASP A 43 10.12 11.02 -3.80
N LEU A 44 8.97 10.71 -3.21
CA LEU A 44 7.67 11.20 -3.66
C LEU A 44 7.62 12.73 -3.66
N SER A 45 8.12 13.36 -2.60
CA SER A 45 8.16 14.82 -2.47
C SER A 45 9.11 15.50 -3.46
N ALA A 46 10.11 14.78 -3.96
CA ALA A 46 11.00 15.29 -5.00
C ALA A 46 10.39 15.15 -6.41
N ARG A 47 9.44 14.22 -6.60
CA ARG A 47 8.83 13.91 -7.89
C ARG A 47 7.54 14.67 -8.15
N PHE A 48 6.76 14.97 -7.11
CA PHE A 48 5.45 15.58 -7.23
C PHE A 48 5.35 16.82 -6.34
N ASP A 49 4.71 17.86 -6.87
CA ASP A 49 4.36 19.06 -6.08
C ASP A 49 3.06 18.78 -5.30
N LEU A 50 3.22 18.24 -4.08
CA LEU A 50 2.11 17.79 -3.25
C LEU A 50 1.63 18.91 -2.31
N PRO A 51 0.30 19.02 -2.08
CA PRO A 51 -0.24 19.95 -1.10
C PRO A 51 0.37 19.80 0.30
N ALA A 52 0.53 20.93 0.99
CA ALA A 52 1.04 20.96 2.35
C ALA A 52 0.24 20.01 3.27
N GLY A 53 0.95 19.12 3.97
CA GLY A 53 0.37 18.14 4.89
C GLY A 53 -0.19 16.87 4.25
N LEU A 54 -0.28 16.78 2.91
CA LEU A 54 -0.68 15.53 2.25
C LEU A 54 0.39 14.44 2.44
N LEU A 55 1.66 14.79 2.27
CA LEU A 55 2.78 13.87 2.48
C LEU A 55 2.79 13.26 3.89
N ASP A 56 2.52 14.08 4.91
CA ASP A 56 2.46 13.63 6.30
C ASP A 56 1.28 12.69 6.55
N LYS A 57 0.10 12.99 5.98
CA LYS A 57 -1.06 12.09 6.03
C LYS A 57 -0.74 10.74 5.38
N MET A 58 -0.11 10.76 4.21
CA MET A 58 0.28 9.53 3.51
C MET A 58 1.28 8.71 4.32
N LYS A 59 2.30 9.37 4.88
CA LYS A 59 3.31 8.73 5.74
C LYS A 59 2.72 8.09 6.98
N ARG A 60 1.78 8.76 7.66
CA ARG A 60 1.09 8.20 8.83
C ARG A 60 0.20 7.02 8.49
N ALA A 61 -0.46 7.05 7.33
CA ALA A 61 -1.39 6.00 6.90
C ALA A 61 -0.74 4.87 6.09
N ASN A 62 0.55 4.96 5.78
CA ASN A 62 1.26 4.07 4.85
C ASN A 62 0.62 4.03 3.44
N VAL A 63 0.20 5.20 2.94
CA VAL A 63 -0.44 5.35 1.63
C VAL A 63 0.62 5.65 0.57
N LEU A 64 0.60 4.88 -0.51
CA LEU A 64 1.36 5.10 -1.71
C LEU A 64 0.56 6.00 -2.66
N TYR A 65 1.26 6.77 -3.48
CA TYR A 65 0.69 7.74 -4.39
C TYR A 65 1.29 7.59 -5.79
N ASP A 66 0.46 7.77 -6.79
CA ASP A 66 0.84 7.90 -8.19
C ASP A 66 -0.06 8.96 -8.84
N GLN A 67 0.43 9.60 -9.90
CA GLN A 67 -0.29 10.63 -10.61
C GLN A 67 0.05 10.56 -12.10
N ASP A 68 -0.97 10.72 -12.94
CA ASP A 68 -0.83 10.89 -14.38
C ASP A 68 -1.48 12.20 -14.83
N ASP A 69 -1.48 12.47 -16.14
CA ASP A 69 -2.08 13.68 -16.71
C ASP A 69 -3.60 13.76 -16.48
N GLY A 70 -4.26 12.63 -16.17
CA GLY A 70 -5.69 12.50 -16.01
C GLY A 70 -6.18 12.53 -14.56
N GLY A 71 -5.33 12.22 -13.59
CA GLY A 71 -5.74 12.19 -12.19
C GLY A 71 -4.71 11.60 -11.22
N THR A 72 -5.19 11.28 -10.02
CA THR A 72 -4.36 10.78 -8.92
C THR A 72 -4.82 9.43 -8.45
N PHE A 73 -3.88 8.68 -7.87
CA PHE A 73 -4.11 7.34 -7.40
C PHE A 73 -3.46 7.12 -6.06
N PHE A 74 -4.27 6.77 -5.07
CA PHE A 74 -3.83 6.40 -3.73
C PHE A 74 -4.01 4.91 -3.53
N GLN A 75 -3.01 4.27 -2.93
CA GLN A 75 -3.02 2.84 -2.64
C GLN A 75 -2.51 2.60 -1.22
N CYS A 76 -3.19 1.74 -0.46
CA CYS A 76 -2.68 1.25 0.80
C CYS A 76 -2.81 -0.26 0.86
N TYR A 77 -1.72 -0.92 1.24
CA TYR A 77 -1.69 -2.37 1.33
C TYR A 77 -1.83 -2.79 2.79
N SER A 78 -2.57 -3.88 3.03
CA SER A 78 -2.56 -4.55 4.32
C SER A 78 -1.29 -5.40 4.49
N LYS A 79 -0.97 -5.75 5.72
CA LYS A 79 -0.10 -6.91 5.98
C LYS A 79 -0.76 -8.19 5.43
N GLU A 80 0.06 -9.20 5.16
CA GLU A 80 -0.43 -10.51 4.73
C GLU A 80 -1.26 -11.18 5.84
N PHE A 81 -2.43 -11.65 5.46
CA PHE A 81 -3.29 -12.53 6.25
C PHE A 81 -2.87 -14.00 6.06
N THR A 82 -3.52 -14.90 6.80
CA THR A 82 -3.33 -16.35 6.67
C THR A 82 -3.53 -16.80 5.23
N GLY A 83 -2.59 -17.58 4.70
CA GLY A 83 -2.63 -18.08 3.32
C GLY A 83 -2.00 -17.16 2.27
N GLY A 84 -1.37 -16.04 2.68
CA GLY A 84 -0.67 -15.14 1.76
C GLY A 84 -1.58 -14.14 1.04
N LEU A 85 -2.86 -14.09 1.42
CA LEU A 85 -3.82 -13.09 0.96
C LEU A 85 -3.53 -11.73 1.63
N PHE A 86 -3.58 -10.64 0.88
CA PHE A 86 -3.59 -9.29 1.44
C PHE A 86 -4.67 -8.43 0.78
N PHE A 87 -5.08 -7.37 1.44
CA PHE A 87 -6.03 -6.40 0.89
C PHE A 87 -5.28 -5.18 0.40
N GLU A 88 -5.82 -4.57 -0.65
CA GLU A 88 -5.40 -3.29 -1.15
C GLU A 88 -6.59 -2.35 -1.10
N ILE A 89 -6.43 -1.19 -0.48
CA ILE A 89 -7.43 -0.13 -0.47
C ILE A 89 -6.98 0.91 -1.47
N VAL A 90 -7.84 1.25 -2.42
CA VAL A 90 -7.50 2.16 -3.51
C VAL A 90 -8.50 3.31 -3.62
N GLN A 91 -7.99 4.48 -3.99
CA GLN A 91 -8.79 5.63 -4.39
C GLN A 91 -8.24 6.17 -5.70
N ARG A 92 -9.11 6.38 -6.67
CA ARG A 92 -8.81 7.00 -7.96
C ARG A 92 -9.59 8.29 -8.04
N ASP A 93 -8.90 9.40 -8.22
CA ASP A 93 -9.51 10.70 -8.44
C ASP A 93 -9.30 11.15 -9.88
N GLY A 94 -10.25 11.89 -10.42
CA GLY A 94 -10.22 12.32 -11.82
C GLY A 94 -10.36 11.15 -12.79
N ASN A 95 -9.55 11.15 -13.84
CA ASN A 95 -9.55 10.15 -14.89
C ASN A 95 -8.26 9.32 -14.90
N TYR A 96 -7.71 8.98 -13.73
CA TYR A 96 -6.51 8.14 -13.62
C TYR A 96 -6.79 6.72 -14.15
N GLN A 97 -6.16 6.37 -15.27
CA GLN A 97 -6.34 5.08 -15.97
C GLN A 97 -5.20 4.09 -15.68
N GLY A 98 -4.15 4.50 -14.96
CA GLY A 98 -3.00 3.65 -14.64
C GLY A 98 -3.29 2.54 -13.63
N TYR A 99 -2.28 1.72 -13.35
CA TYR A 99 -2.35 0.63 -12.35
C TYR A 99 -1.42 0.85 -11.16
N GLY A 100 -0.81 2.04 -11.02
CA GLY A 100 0.19 2.30 -9.98
C GLY A 100 1.44 1.46 -10.14
N ALA A 101 1.92 1.26 -11.38
CA ALA A 101 3.09 0.42 -11.66
C ALA A 101 4.34 0.89 -10.89
N SER A 102 4.47 2.19 -10.67
CA SER A 102 5.50 2.83 -9.84
C SER A 102 5.54 2.30 -8.40
N ASN A 103 4.40 1.88 -7.86
CA ASN A 103 4.23 1.50 -6.46
C ASN A 103 4.49 0.00 -6.20
N ALA A 104 4.41 -0.84 -7.24
CA ALA A 104 4.59 -2.28 -7.11
C ALA A 104 5.99 -2.70 -6.57
N PRO A 105 7.12 -2.11 -7.01
CA PRO A 105 8.44 -2.45 -6.47
C PRO A 105 8.57 -2.16 -4.98
N PHE A 106 8.04 -1.01 -4.52
CA PHE A 106 8.07 -0.61 -3.11
C PHE A 106 7.25 -1.56 -2.24
N ARG A 107 6.06 -1.95 -2.70
CA ARG A 107 5.26 -2.99 -2.04
C ARG A 107 6.03 -4.29 -1.90
N ILE A 108 6.63 -4.79 -2.99
CA ILE A 108 7.38 -6.06 -2.98
C ILE A 108 8.55 -5.98 -1.99
N ALA A 109 9.28 -4.85 -1.98
CA ALA A 109 10.37 -4.62 -1.04
C ALA A 109 9.87 -4.61 0.42
N ALA A 110 8.76 -3.93 0.71
CA ALA A 110 8.17 -3.89 2.05
C ALA A 110 7.67 -5.26 2.51
N GLN A 111 7.00 -6.03 1.64
CA GLN A 111 6.57 -7.40 1.93
C GLN A 111 7.76 -8.33 2.21
N LYS A 112 8.84 -8.25 1.42
CA LYS A 112 10.06 -9.03 1.65
C LYS A 112 10.70 -8.70 3.01
N ARG A 113 10.73 -7.43 3.41
CA ARG A 113 11.29 -7.00 4.71
C ARG A 113 10.55 -7.66 5.88
N ILE A 114 9.22 -7.73 5.83
CA ILE A 114 8.42 -8.37 6.89
C ILE A 114 8.64 -9.89 6.92
N LYS A 115 8.69 -10.56 5.76
CA LYS A 115 8.97 -12.00 5.69
C LYS A 115 10.34 -12.35 6.26
N SER A 116 11.36 -11.54 6.00
CA SER A 116 12.71 -11.73 6.54
C SER A 116 12.74 -11.64 8.08
N ILE A 117 11.92 -10.77 8.68
CA ILE A 117 11.83 -10.64 10.15
C ILE A 117 11.17 -11.88 10.77
N LYS A 118 10.17 -12.47 10.12
CA LYS A 118 9.47 -13.67 10.61
C LYS A 118 10.35 -14.94 10.58
N GLY A 119 11.39 -14.95 9.75
CA GLY A 119 12.31 -16.08 9.58
C GLY A 119 13.59 -16.05 10.43
N MET A 120 13.83 -15.00 11.22
CA MET A 120 15.01 -14.94 12.10
C MET A 120 14.81 -15.84 13.34
N PRO A 121 15.74 -16.78 13.63
CA PRO A 121 15.75 -17.46 14.91
C PRO A 121 15.92 -16.44 16.03
N LYS A 122 15.10 -16.54 17.08
CA LYS A 122 15.32 -15.78 18.31
C LYS A 122 16.64 -16.28 18.91
N VAL A 123 17.63 -15.39 19.01
CA VAL A 123 18.84 -15.60 19.83
C VAL A 123 18.50 -15.53 21.31
#